data_AF-A0A838K8Q3-F1
#
_entry.id   AF-A0A838K8Q3-F1
#
_cell.length_a   1.000
_cell.length_b   1.000
_cell.length_c   1.000
_cell.angle_alpha   90.00
_cell.angle_beta   90.00
_cell.angle_gamma   90.00
#
_symmetry.space_group_name_H-M   'P 1'
#
loop_
_entity.id
_entity.type
_entity.pdbx_description
1 polymer ?
#
loop_
_entity_poly.entity_id
_entity_poly.type
_entity_poly.pdbx_seq_one_letter_code
_entity_poly.pdbx_strand_id
1 'polypeptide(L)' 'MGPGRQDQEAGEAGVCARRRDGSELPVRLTIDLVADTHSRAVFVATLVRA' A
#
# COMPACT_ATOMS: atom_id res chain seq x y z
N MET A 1 -30.02 8.29 7.88
CA MET A 1 -29.01 7.70 6.98
C MET A 1 -27.69 8.39 7.25
N GLY A 2 -26.79 7.76 8.02
CA GLY A 2 -25.43 8.28 8.23
C GLY A 2 -24.56 8.00 7.00
N PRO A 3 -23.54 8.81 6.70
CA PRO A 3 -22.69 8.58 5.54
C PRO A 3 -22.01 7.22 5.70
N GLY A 4 -22.12 6.38 4.66
CA GLY A 4 -21.47 5.07 4.63
C GLY A 4 -19.98 5.25 4.90
N ARG A 5 -19.45 4.50 5.87
CA ARG A 5 -18.02 4.25 5.98
C ARG A 5 -17.60 3.67 4.64
N GLN A 6 -16.97 4.46 3.80
CA GLN A 6 -16.22 3.92 2.68
C GLN A 6 -15.08 3.16 3.34
N ASP A 7 -15.18 1.84 3.33
CA ASP A 7 -14.06 0.97 3.64
C ASP A 7 -12.90 1.42 2.75
N GLN A 8 -11.92 2.12 3.32
CA GLN A 8 -10.66 2.40 2.65
C GLN A 8 -9.99 1.04 2.48
N GLU A 9 -10.27 0.36 1.37
CA GLU A 9 -9.63 -0.91 1.07
C GLU A 9 -8.14 -0.65 0.79
N ALA A 10 -7.31 -1.02 1.76
CA ALA A 10 -5.89 -1.16 1.56
C ALA A 10 -5.66 -2.24 0.50
N GLY A 11 -5.02 -1.88 -0.61
CA GLY A 11 -4.64 -2.84 -1.64
C GLY A 11 -3.42 -3.65 -1.18
N GLU A 12 -3.46 -4.98 -1.29
CA GLU A 12 -2.31 -5.84 -0.98
C GLU A 12 -1.90 -6.66 -2.20
N ALA A 13 -0.59 -6.73 -2.47
CA ALA A 13 -0.03 -7.57 -3.52
C ALA A 13 1.27 -8.25 -3.06
N GLY A 14 1.43 -9.53 -3.42
CA GLY A 14 2.73 -10.21 -3.34
C GLY A 14 3.58 -9.85 -4.56
N VAL A 15 4.80 -9.36 -4.35
CA VAL A 15 5.74 -8.97 -5.42
C VAL A 15 7.16 -9.46 -5.12
N CYS A 16 8.01 -9.54 -6.14
CA CYS A 16 9.44 -9.83 -5.96
C CYS A 16 10.24 -8.53 -6.08
N ALA A 17 10.91 -8.13 -4.99
CA ALA A 17 11.83 -7.01 -5.00
C ALA A 17 13.20 -7.46 -5.51
N ARG A 18 13.77 -6.71 -6.46
CA ARG A 18 15.10 -7.00 -7.00
C ARG A 18 16.17 -6.27 -6.21
N ARG A 19 17.15 -7.02 -5.70
CA ARG A 19 18.32 -6.49 -5.00
C ARG A 19 19.35 -5.94 -5.98
N ARG A 20 20.28 -5.12 -5.47
CA ARG A 20 21.38 -4.55 -6.27
C ARG A 20 22.30 -5.64 -6.85
N ASP A 21 22.45 -6.76 -6.16
CA ASP A 21 23.22 -7.93 -6.61
C ASP A 21 22.49 -8.76 -7.68
N GLY A 22 21.26 -8.38 -8.06
CA GLY A 22 20.45 -9.04 -9.07
C GLY A 22 19.54 -10.16 -8.55
N SER A 23 19.68 -10.58 -7.29
CA SER A 23 18.79 -11.58 -6.70
C SER A 23 17.40 -11.03 -6.41
N GLU A 24 16.40 -11.91 -6.40
CA GLU A 24 15.00 -11.58 -6.11
C GLU A 24 14.64 -11.96 -4.67
N LEU A 25 13.85 -11.10 -4.02
CA LEU A 25 13.34 -11.30 -2.67
C LEU A 25 11.81 -11.18 -2.68
N PRO A 26 11.06 -12.18 -2.17
CA PRO A 26 9.63 -12.04 -2.01
C PRO A 26 9.32 -10.96 -0.96
N VAL A 27 8.44 -10.04 -1.32
CA VAL A 27 7.96 -8.98 -0.45
C VAL A 27 6.44 -8.84 -0.60
N ARG A 28 5.81 -8.35 0.46
CA ARG A 28 4.40 -7.96 0.46
C ARG A 28 4.34 -6.44 0.33
N LEU A 29 3.58 -5.97 -0.65
CA LEU A 29 3.27 -4.56 -0.88
C LEU A 29 1.87 -4.28 -0.36
N THR A 30 1.76 -3.29 0.52
CA THR A 30 0.47 -2.74 0.98
C THR A 30 0.37 -1.29 0.52
N ILE A 31 -0.78 -0.92 -0.05
CA ILE A 31 -1.10 0.43 -0.50
C ILE A 31 -2.30 0.93 0.31
N ASP A 32 -2.06 1.92 1.15
CA ASP A 32 -3.09 2.56 1.95
C ASP A 32 -3.46 3.92 1.35
N LEU A 33 -4.75 4.22 1.35
CA LEU A 33 -5.24 5.57 1.08
C LEU A 33 -5.31 6.36 2.38
N VAL A 34 -4.70 7.53 2.41
CA VAL A 34 -4.73 8.46 3.53
C VAL A 34 -5.24 9.79 3.00
N ALA A 35 -6.31 10.32 3.60
CA ALA A 35 -6.75 11.68 3.34
C ALA A 35 -5.81 12.67 4.05
N ASP A 36 -5.25 13.63 3.31
CA ASP A 36 -4.54 14.75 3.95
C ASP A 36 -5.52 15.81 4.49
N THR A 37 -4.99 16.75 5.27
CA THR A 37 -5.76 17.87 5.85
C THR A 37 -6.42 18.79 4.81
N HIS A 38 -6.04 18.69 3.53
CA HIS A 38 -6.58 19.46 2.42
C HIS A 38 -7.49 18.61 1.52
N SER A 39 -7.99 17.47 2.01
CA SER A 39 -8.85 16.54 1.24
C SER A 39 -8.20 15.98 -0.03
N ARG A 40 -6.86 15.89 -0.05
CA ARG A 40 -6.13 15.21 -1.11
C ARG A 40 -5.97 13.73 -0.74
N ALA A 41 -6.10 12.89 -1.76
CA ALA A 41 -5.76 11.48 -1.67
C ALA A 41 -4.23 11.32 -1.65
N VAL A 42 -3.69 10.75 -0.57
CA VAL A 42 -2.28 10.35 -0.46
C VAL A 42 -2.23 8.84 -0.41
N PHE A 43 -1.43 8.24 -1.29
CA PHE A 43 -1.19 6.79 -1.27
C PHE A 43 0.11 6.51 -0.54
N VAL A 44 0.06 5.68 0.50
CA VAL A 44 1.23 5.22 1.24
C VAL A 44 1.51 3.79 0.82
N ALA A 45 2.71 3.54 0.29
CA ALA A 45 3.16 2.22 -0.09
C ALA A 45 4.14 1.69 0.95
N THR A 46 3.81 0.54 1.54
CA THR A 46 4.67 -0.16 2.51
C THR A 46 5.14 -1.47 1.88
N LEU A 47 6.46 -1.69 1.89
CA LEU A 47 7.06 -2.97 1.48
C LEU A 47 7.62 -3.69 2.71
N VAL A 48 7.16 -4.92 2.92
CA VAL A 48 7.63 -5.79 4.00
C VAL A 48 8.17 -7.07 3.40
N ARG A 49 9.31 -7.57 3.93
CA ARG A 49 9.80 -8.89 3.52
C ARG A 49 8.77 -9.94 3.95
N ALA A 50 8.39 -10.79 2.99
CA ALA A 50 7.46 -11.90 3.23
C ALA A 50 8.14 -13.06 3.96
#